data_AF-X1QQJ9-F1
#
_entry.id   AF-X1QQJ9-F1
#
_cell.length_a   1.000
_cell.length_b   1.000
_cell.length_c   1.000
_cell.angle_alpha   90.00
_cell.angle_beta   90.00
_cell.angle_gamma   90.00
#
_symmetry.space_group_name_H-M   'P 1'
#
loop_
_entity.id
_entity.type
_entity.pdbx_description
1 polymer ?
#
loop_
_entity_poly.entity_id
_entity_poly.type
_entity_poly.pdbx_seq_one_letter_code
_entity_poly.pdbx_strand_id
1 'polypeptide(L)'
;VAPPVTPIVPAPPELEPITSRLDAIISMLGNKPTFATGQKDVITAREPEQLDDWPIADGFKLTVIAKPNNTDLIYLGKNKSDCANNKRRFDGLEAGVAVSLKVKNVNAVYVDSEAQGTVTAPEGVSWIVEQSR
;
A
#
# COMPACT_ATOMS: atom_id res chain seq x y z
N VAL A 1 -2.43 83.82 4.31
CA VAL A 1 -1.45 82.83 4.82
C VAL A 1 -2.07 81.46 4.66
N ALA A 2 -1.53 80.60 3.77
CA ALA A 2 -2.02 79.24 3.58
C ALA A 2 -1.40 78.31 4.64
N PRO A 3 -2.12 77.28 5.13
CA PRO A 3 -1.60 76.38 6.16
C PRO A 3 -0.50 75.47 5.59
N PRO A 4 0.44 75.00 6.43
CA PRO A 4 1.52 74.12 5.98
C PRO A 4 0.97 72.72 5.64
N VAL A 5 1.35 72.22 4.47
CA VAL A 5 1.06 70.84 4.05
C VAL A 5 2.11 69.92 4.66
N THR A 6 1.69 69.02 5.55
CA THR A 6 2.56 67.99 6.13
C THR A 6 2.83 66.88 5.09
N PRO A 7 4.10 66.46 4.90
CA PRO A 7 4.42 65.34 4.02
C PRO A 7 3.85 64.03 4.58
N ILE A 8 3.05 63.33 3.79
CA ILE A 8 2.56 61.99 4.12
C ILE A 8 3.66 61.00 3.73
N VAL A 9 4.37 60.46 4.72
CA VAL A 9 5.29 59.33 4.52
C VAL A 9 4.44 58.06 4.40
N PRO A 10 4.50 57.30 3.30
CA PRO A 10 3.79 56.04 3.19
C PRO A 10 4.29 55.07 4.27
N ALA A 11 3.36 54.38 4.94
CA ALA A 11 3.70 53.33 5.88
C ALA A 11 4.50 52.22 5.16
N PRO A 12 5.46 51.55 5.84
CA PRO A 12 6.16 50.42 5.27
C PRO A 12 5.17 49.33 4.83
N PRO A 13 5.45 48.60 3.74
CA PRO A 13 4.64 47.45 3.37
C PRO A 13 4.63 46.46 4.53
N GLU A 14 3.43 46.08 4.96
CA GLU A 14 3.21 45.11 6.02
C GLU A 14 3.84 43.78 5.61
N LEU A 15 4.76 43.26 6.42
CA LEU A 15 5.37 41.95 6.18
C LEU A 15 4.28 40.90 6.36
N GLU A 16 4.05 40.08 5.34
CA GLU A 16 3.05 39.01 5.44
C GLU A 16 3.35 38.11 6.66
N PRO A 17 2.31 37.75 7.42
CA PRO A 17 2.49 36.96 8.63
C PRO A 17 3.06 35.58 8.29
N ILE A 18 4.00 35.11 9.12
CA ILE A 18 4.71 33.83 8.98
C ILE A 18 3.74 32.64 8.85
N THR A 19 2.51 32.78 9.34
CA THR A 19 1.42 31.80 9.22
C THR A 19 1.12 31.41 7.77
N SER A 20 1.18 32.35 6.81
CA SER A 20 0.95 32.05 5.38
C SER A 20 1.99 31.08 4.79
N ARG A 21 3.22 31.08 5.34
CA ARG A 21 4.27 30.12 4.94
C ARG A 21 4.07 28.76 5.59
N LEU A 22 3.55 28.73 6.81
CA LEU A 22 3.23 27.49 7.51
C LEU A 22 2.08 26.74 6.80
N ASP A 23 1.04 27.45 6.36
CA ASP A 23 -0.09 26.86 5.64
C ASP A 23 0.31 26.26 4.29
N ALA A 24 1.26 26.90 3.58
CA ALA A 24 1.84 26.35 2.35
C ALA A 24 2.67 25.08 2.63
N ILE A 25 3.42 25.03 3.73
CA ILE A 25 4.19 23.84 4.14
C ILE A 25 3.26 22.73 4.62
N ILE A 26 2.18 23.05 5.34
CA ILE A 26 1.15 22.08 5.77
C ILE A 26 0.40 21.51 4.56
N SER A 27 0.15 22.33 3.53
CA SER A 27 -0.39 21.88 2.23
C SER A 27 0.56 20.95 1.47
N MET A 28 1.88 21.18 1.53
CA MET A 28 2.90 20.28 0.98
C MET A 28 3.16 19.03 1.85
N LEU A 29 2.78 19.07 3.13
CA LEU A 29 2.74 17.94 4.07
C LEU A 29 1.38 17.23 4.03
N GLY A 30 0.73 17.19 2.86
CA GLY A 30 -0.48 16.40 2.66
C GLY A 30 -0.28 14.98 3.19
N ASN A 31 -1.28 14.47 3.92
CA ASN A 31 -1.25 13.13 4.50
C ASN A 31 -0.77 12.08 3.47
N LYS A 32 0.14 11.23 3.95
CA LYS A 32 0.83 10.10 3.32
C LYS A 32 -0.05 9.26 2.34
N PRO A 33 0.58 8.52 1.40
CA PRO A 33 -0.08 7.69 0.38
C PRO A 33 -1.34 7.00 0.90
N THR A 34 -2.44 7.08 0.14
CA THR A 34 -3.61 6.24 0.40
C THR A 34 -3.21 4.78 0.21
N PHE A 35 -3.76 3.87 1.00
CA PHE A 35 -3.47 2.45 0.85
C PHE A 35 -4.64 1.77 0.14
N ALA A 36 -4.33 0.97 -0.88
CA ALA A 36 -5.24 -0.04 -1.36
C ALA A 36 -4.99 -1.34 -0.60
N THR A 37 -6.05 -2.00 -0.18
CA THR A 37 -5.97 -3.28 0.52
C THR A 37 -6.97 -4.26 -0.07
N GLY A 38 -6.66 -5.55 0.06
CA GLY A 38 -7.57 -6.62 -0.30
C GLY A 38 -7.22 -7.91 0.42
N GLN A 39 -8.06 -8.92 0.23
CA GLN A 39 -7.89 -10.23 0.82
C GLN A 39 -8.21 -11.30 -0.23
N LYS A 40 -7.44 -12.38 -0.18
CA LYS A 40 -7.68 -13.54 -1.02
C LYS A 40 -7.77 -14.77 -0.14
N ASP A 41 -8.93 -15.39 -0.20
CA ASP A 41 -9.22 -16.68 0.43
C ASP A 41 -8.72 -17.80 -0.49
N VAL A 42 -8.12 -18.82 0.10
CA VAL A 42 -7.77 -20.07 -0.58
C VAL A 42 -8.54 -21.18 0.11
N ILE A 43 -9.50 -21.76 -0.60
CA ILE A 43 -10.32 -22.86 -0.06
C ILE A 43 -9.65 -24.19 -0.36
N THR A 44 -9.23 -24.42 -1.59
CA THR A 44 -8.63 -25.70 -2.00
C THR A 44 -7.11 -25.66 -1.86
N ALA A 45 -6.57 -26.62 -1.09
CA ALA A 45 -5.12 -26.78 -0.99
C ALA A 45 -4.53 -27.18 -2.34
N ARG A 46 -3.33 -26.66 -2.65
CA ARG A 46 -2.58 -26.99 -3.89
C ARG A 46 -3.28 -26.55 -5.18
N GLU A 47 -4.23 -25.63 -5.08
CA GLU A 47 -4.86 -24.99 -6.23
C GLU A 47 -4.54 -23.49 -6.19
N PRO A 48 -3.43 -23.05 -6.81
CA PRO A 48 -3.04 -21.67 -6.73
C PRO A 48 -4.09 -20.75 -7.36
N GLU A 49 -4.42 -19.70 -6.63
CA GLU A 49 -5.35 -18.66 -7.02
C GLU A 49 -4.61 -17.34 -7.26
N GLN A 50 -5.05 -16.58 -8.26
CA GLN A 50 -4.49 -15.27 -8.55
C GLN A 50 -5.05 -14.23 -7.57
N LEU A 51 -4.22 -13.26 -7.17
CA LEU A 51 -4.70 -12.08 -6.44
C LEU A 51 -5.48 -11.13 -7.36
N ASP A 52 -6.09 -10.13 -6.74
CA ASP A 52 -6.92 -9.13 -7.41
C ASP A 52 -6.17 -8.35 -8.50
N ASP A 53 -6.88 -7.90 -9.52
CA ASP A 53 -6.34 -7.00 -10.54
C ASP A 53 -6.31 -5.57 -10.00
N TRP A 54 -5.15 -5.17 -9.49
CA TRP A 54 -4.94 -3.84 -8.95
C TRP A 54 -3.58 -3.27 -9.38
N PRO A 55 -3.56 -2.14 -10.13
CA PRO A 55 -2.31 -1.55 -10.59
C PRO A 55 -1.52 -0.95 -9.43
N ILE A 56 -0.20 -1.07 -9.51
CA ILE A 56 0.75 -0.53 -8.52
C ILE A 56 1.60 0.51 -9.23
N ALA A 57 1.58 1.74 -8.72
CA ALA A 57 2.37 2.83 -9.28
C ALA A 57 3.87 2.60 -9.07
N ASP A 58 4.68 3.14 -9.99
CA ASP A 58 6.14 3.00 -9.93
C ASP A 58 6.69 3.60 -8.61
N GLY A 59 7.66 2.91 -8.02
CA GLY A 59 8.26 3.29 -6.74
C GLY A 59 7.58 2.68 -5.51
N PHE A 60 6.36 2.14 -5.64
CA PHE A 60 5.67 1.45 -4.55
C PHE A 60 5.88 -0.07 -4.62
N LYS A 61 5.55 -0.75 -3.51
CA LYS A 61 5.66 -2.20 -3.36
C LYS A 61 4.32 -2.79 -2.94
N LEU A 62 4.09 -4.03 -3.37
CA LEU A 62 3.04 -4.88 -2.84
C LEU A 62 3.53 -5.52 -1.55
N THR A 63 2.80 -5.39 -0.46
CA THR A 63 3.02 -6.20 0.74
C THR A 63 1.94 -7.27 0.81
N VAL A 64 2.35 -8.53 0.82
CA VAL A 64 1.47 -9.70 1.00
C VAL A 64 1.69 -10.24 2.41
N ILE A 65 0.60 -10.53 3.11
CA ILE A 65 0.59 -10.95 4.51
C ILE A 65 -0.21 -12.25 4.59
N ALA A 66 0.42 -13.34 5.04
CA ALA A 66 -0.30 -14.56 5.38
C ALA A 66 -1.29 -14.27 6.51
N LYS A 67 -2.54 -14.71 6.38
CA LYS A 67 -3.53 -14.48 7.43
C LYS A 67 -3.07 -15.09 8.76
N PRO A 68 -3.39 -14.46 9.89
CA PRO A 68 -2.91 -14.89 11.21
C PRO A 68 -3.54 -16.21 11.67
N ASN A 69 -4.67 -16.61 11.08
CA ASN A 69 -5.40 -17.84 11.39
C ASN A 69 -5.11 -18.97 10.40
N ASN A 70 -4.15 -18.80 9.49
CA ASN A 70 -3.73 -19.89 8.62
C ASN A 70 -3.16 -21.04 9.45
N THR A 71 -3.51 -22.26 9.08
CA THR A 71 -3.10 -23.46 9.82
C THR A 71 -1.78 -24.03 9.33
N ASP A 72 -1.33 -23.62 8.14
CA ASP A 72 -0.09 -24.08 7.52
C ASP A 72 0.50 -22.97 6.62
N LEU A 73 1.56 -23.30 5.89
CA LEU A 73 2.29 -22.36 5.04
C LEU A 73 1.47 -21.88 3.85
N ILE A 74 1.60 -20.58 3.58
CA ILE A 74 1.13 -19.96 2.35
C ILE A 74 2.29 -19.77 1.40
N TYR A 75 2.05 -20.03 0.13
CA TYR A 75 3.06 -19.95 -0.90
C TYR A 75 2.72 -18.93 -1.95
N LEU A 76 3.73 -18.20 -2.40
CA LEU A 76 3.60 -17.20 -3.45
C LEU A 76 4.31 -17.66 -4.73
N GLY A 77 3.75 -17.31 -5.88
CA GLY A 77 4.36 -17.58 -7.18
C GLY A 77 4.01 -16.55 -8.24
N LYS A 78 4.91 -16.38 -9.22
CA LYS A 78 4.70 -15.47 -10.37
C LYS A 78 3.74 -16.01 -11.42
N ASN A 79 3.39 -17.30 -11.34
CA ASN A 79 2.39 -17.96 -12.17
C ASN A 79 1.87 -19.20 -11.41
N LYS A 80 0.75 -19.77 -11.90
CA LYS A 80 0.11 -20.95 -11.29
C LYS A 80 1.07 -22.15 -11.12
N SER A 81 1.92 -22.42 -12.12
CA SER A 81 2.82 -23.57 -12.08
C SER A 81 3.95 -23.41 -11.06
N ASP A 82 4.50 -22.20 -10.91
CA ASP A 82 5.58 -21.94 -9.96
C ASP A 82 5.04 -21.93 -8.52
N CYS A 83 3.82 -21.42 -8.32
CA CYS A 83 3.15 -21.41 -7.01
C CYS A 83 2.83 -22.83 -6.52
N ALA A 84 2.29 -23.69 -7.41
CA ALA A 84 2.02 -25.09 -7.08
C ALA A 84 3.29 -25.92 -6.79
N ASN A 85 4.45 -25.51 -7.29
CA ASN A 85 5.66 -26.33 -7.26
C ASN A 85 6.49 -26.14 -5.98
N ASN A 86 6.49 -27.18 -5.14
CA ASN A 86 7.15 -27.31 -3.84
C ASN A 86 8.67 -27.01 -3.85
N LYS A 87 9.34 -27.05 -5.01
CA LYS A 87 10.78 -26.79 -5.15
C LYS A 87 11.12 -25.37 -5.58
N ARG A 88 10.11 -24.59 -5.98
CA ARG A 88 10.27 -23.22 -6.53
C ARG A 88 9.48 -22.18 -5.75
N ARG A 89 8.90 -22.56 -4.61
CA ARG A 89 8.09 -21.68 -3.77
C ARG A 89 9.02 -20.63 -3.18
N PHE A 90 8.81 -19.40 -3.59
CA PHE A 90 9.47 -18.25 -3.01
C PHE A 90 8.73 -18.01 -1.69
N ASP A 91 9.39 -18.28 -0.57
CA ASP A 91 8.94 -17.97 0.78
C ASP A 91 7.60 -18.62 1.18
N GLY A 92 7.68 -19.81 1.77
CA GLY A 92 6.58 -20.33 2.59
C GLY A 92 6.35 -19.36 3.75
N LEU A 93 5.22 -18.65 3.73
CA LEU A 93 4.84 -17.69 4.75
C LEU A 93 4.06 -18.41 5.85
N GLU A 94 4.62 -18.40 7.06
CA GLU A 94 3.89 -18.77 8.26
C GLU A 94 2.78 -17.75 8.56
N ALA A 95 1.81 -18.14 9.38
CA ALA A 95 0.71 -17.29 9.77
C ALA A 95 1.18 -15.92 10.31
N GLY A 96 0.65 -14.83 9.74
CA GLY A 96 0.99 -13.45 10.11
C GLY A 96 2.31 -12.93 9.52
N VAL A 97 3.10 -13.77 8.84
CA VAL A 97 4.33 -13.32 8.17
C VAL A 97 3.99 -12.52 6.91
N ALA A 98 4.77 -11.46 6.68
CA ALA A 98 4.61 -10.57 5.55
C ALA A 98 5.86 -10.52 4.67
N VAL A 99 5.66 -10.35 3.36
CA VAL A 99 6.72 -10.14 2.38
C VAL A 99 6.37 -8.97 1.46
N SER A 100 7.38 -8.17 1.10
CA SER A 100 7.20 -7.06 0.16
C SER A 100 7.80 -7.38 -1.20
N LEU A 101 7.00 -7.26 -2.25
CA LEU A 101 7.32 -7.58 -3.63
C LEU A 101 7.35 -6.32 -4.49
N LYS A 102 8.31 -6.28 -5.42
CA LYS A 102 8.39 -5.24 -6.45
C LYS A 102 7.72 -5.75 -7.73
N VAL A 103 6.42 -5.49 -7.84
CA VAL A 103 5.59 -5.85 -9.00
C VAL A 103 4.75 -4.64 -9.44
N LYS A 104 4.29 -4.65 -10.69
CA LYS A 104 3.51 -3.54 -11.27
C LYS A 104 1.99 -3.69 -11.11
N ASN A 105 1.53 -4.87 -10.72
CA ASN A 105 0.13 -5.16 -10.48
C ASN A 105 0.03 -6.28 -9.43
N VAL A 106 -1.01 -6.24 -8.60
CA VAL A 106 -1.32 -7.26 -7.59
C VAL A 106 -1.57 -8.63 -8.24
N ASN A 107 -2.20 -8.68 -9.41
CA ASN A 107 -2.47 -9.92 -10.14
C ASN A 107 -1.20 -10.61 -10.69
N ALA A 108 -0.02 -10.00 -10.56
CA ALA A 108 1.24 -10.66 -10.88
C ALA A 108 1.60 -11.79 -9.90
N VAL A 109 0.83 -11.92 -8.80
CA VAL A 109 1.06 -12.89 -7.74
C VAL A 109 -0.08 -13.92 -7.70
N TYR A 110 0.32 -15.18 -7.61
CA TYR A 110 -0.52 -16.32 -7.26
C TYR A 110 -0.22 -16.72 -5.82
N VAL A 111 -1.27 -17.13 -5.12
CA VAL A 111 -1.23 -17.63 -3.75
C VAL A 111 -1.75 -19.06 -3.72
N ASP A 112 -1.10 -19.91 -2.95
CA ASP A 112 -1.52 -21.29 -2.70
C ASP A 112 -1.38 -21.60 -1.21
N SER A 113 -2.19 -22.54 -0.73
CA SER A 113 -2.16 -23.01 0.65
C SER A 113 -1.69 -24.45 0.71
N GLU A 114 -0.85 -24.76 1.71
CA GLU A 114 -0.53 -26.16 2.01
C GLU A 114 -1.73 -26.93 2.57
N ALA A 115 -2.50 -26.27 3.42
CA ALA A 115 -3.66 -26.82 4.09
C ALA A 115 -4.96 -26.50 3.35
N GLN A 116 -5.95 -27.39 3.53
CA GLN A 116 -7.29 -27.20 2.98
C GLN A 116 -8.05 -26.20 3.86
N GLY A 117 -8.44 -25.07 3.28
CA GLY A 117 -9.31 -24.10 3.93
C GLY A 117 -10.78 -24.53 3.93
N THR A 118 -11.59 -23.82 4.70
CA THR A 118 -13.06 -23.97 4.70
C THR A 118 -13.72 -22.62 4.49
N VAL A 119 -15.01 -22.60 4.12
CA VAL A 119 -15.76 -21.34 3.94
C VAL A 119 -15.80 -20.50 5.24
N THR A 120 -15.78 -21.16 6.40
CA THR A 120 -15.82 -20.49 7.72
C THR A 120 -14.44 -20.18 8.30
N ALA A 121 -13.40 -20.87 7.83
CA ALA A 121 -12.01 -20.65 8.21
C ALA A 121 -11.14 -20.83 6.96
N PRO A 122 -11.15 -19.85 6.03
CA PRO A 122 -10.38 -19.93 4.82
C PRO A 122 -8.91 -19.65 5.11
N GLU A 123 -8.03 -20.35 4.40
CA GLU A 123 -6.61 -20.01 4.32
C GLU A 123 -6.43 -18.78 3.43
N GLY A 124 -5.20 -18.28 3.32
CA GLY A 124 -4.82 -17.30 2.30
C GLY A 124 -4.14 -16.05 2.85
N VAL A 125 -4.38 -14.90 2.22
CA VAL A 125 -3.59 -13.69 2.44
C VAL A 125 -4.43 -12.43 2.54
N SER A 126 -3.85 -11.41 3.17
CA SER A 126 -4.19 -10.00 2.96
C SER A 126 -3.08 -9.33 2.15
N TRP A 127 -3.42 -8.33 1.34
CA TRP A 127 -2.43 -7.55 0.62
C TRP A 127 -2.66 -6.05 0.81
N ILE A 128 -1.57 -5.28 0.75
CA ILE A 128 -1.54 -3.84 0.94
C ILE A 128 -0.59 -3.21 -0.08
N VAL A 129 -1.03 -2.12 -0.71
CA VAL A 129 -0.25 -1.32 -1.65
C VAL A 129 -0.35 0.16 -1.29
N GLU A 130 0.78 0.85 -1.21
CA GLU A 130 0.82 2.31 -1.16
C GLU A 130 0.46 2.93 -2.51
N GLN A 131 -0.30 4.03 -2.48
CA GLN A 131 -0.74 4.73 -3.68
C GLN A 131 -0.32 6.19 -3.68
N SER A 132 0.12 6.68 -4.85
CA SER A 132 0.12 8.10 -5.15
C SER A 132 -1.31 8.56 -5.43
N ARG A 133 -1.74 9.65 -4.81
CA ARG A 133 -2.97 10.36 -5.18
C ARG A 133 -2.88 10.98 -6.56
#